data_AF-A0A920W7V5-F1
#
_entry.id   AF-A0A920W7V5-F1
#
_cell.length_a   1.000
_cell.length_b   1.000
_cell.length_c   1.000
_cell.angle_alpha   90.00
_cell.angle_beta   90.00
_cell.angle_gamma   90.00
#
_symmetry.space_group_name_H-M   'P 1'
#
loop_
_entity.id
_entity.type
_entity.pdbx_description
1 polymer ?
#
loop_
_entity_poly.entity_id
_entity_poly.type
_entity_poly.pdbx_seq_one_letter_code
_entity_poly.pdbx_strand_id
1 'polypeptide(L)'
;MRALGHTVNANLAMVAGFSLHKDANEAMRRGIDGFQFFRYAVNALVANETRPGRSNLGGEYEELRGPDLPTIGAPGIGTPEDYTALVKQFESAGVDQVIFLQQGGKNRHQDICESLELFGEEVLPHFAPHRDQRVADKDAELAPFIEAALERKQWMAPSLMTKFLLSRHLRHESLST
;
A
#
# COMPACT_ATOMS: atom_id res chain seq x y z
N MET A 1 14.05 -22.35 -7.73
CA MET A 1 13.34 -21.08 -7.47
C MET A 1 11.83 -21.34 -7.51
N ARG A 2 11.06 -20.94 -6.48
CA ARG A 2 9.59 -21.11 -6.45
C ARG A 2 8.92 -19.98 -7.22
N ALA A 3 7.73 -20.21 -7.79
CA ALA A 3 6.94 -19.15 -8.43
C ALA A 3 6.41 -18.16 -7.38
N LEU A 4 6.28 -16.87 -7.74
CA LEU A 4 5.84 -15.80 -6.83
C LEU A 4 4.45 -16.04 -6.21
N GLY A 5 3.54 -16.75 -6.91
CA GLY A 5 2.23 -17.14 -6.37
C GLY A 5 2.26 -18.32 -5.39
N HIS A 6 3.46 -18.84 -5.07
CA HIS A 6 3.66 -20.00 -4.21
C HIS A 6 4.68 -19.73 -3.09
N THR A 7 4.82 -18.47 -2.71
CA THR A 7 5.64 -17.99 -1.60
C THR A 7 4.77 -17.22 -0.60
N VAL A 8 5.21 -17.14 0.64
CA VAL A 8 4.55 -16.31 1.67
C VAL A 8 5.11 -14.89 1.58
N ASN A 9 4.23 -13.89 1.52
CA ASN A 9 4.59 -12.50 1.80
C ASN A 9 4.07 -12.16 3.20
N ALA A 10 4.98 -12.04 4.17
CA ALA A 10 4.65 -11.71 5.55
C ALA A 10 4.71 -10.20 5.85
N ASN A 11 4.82 -9.36 4.82
CA ASN A 11 4.87 -7.91 5.00
C ASN A 11 3.47 -7.30 5.15
N LEU A 12 3.37 -6.36 6.09
CA LEU A 12 2.18 -5.57 6.35
C LEU A 12 2.35 -4.18 5.74
N ALA A 13 1.38 -3.79 4.91
CA ALA A 13 1.31 -2.48 4.30
C ALA A 13 0.12 -1.70 4.86
N MET A 14 0.34 -0.43 5.22
CA MET A 14 -0.72 0.48 5.64
C MET A 14 -0.85 1.66 4.68
N VAL A 15 -2.09 1.98 4.32
CA VAL A 15 -2.42 3.19 3.58
C VAL A 15 -2.60 4.32 4.59
N ALA A 16 -1.86 5.41 4.42
CA ALA A 16 -1.97 6.61 5.24
C ALA A 16 -2.29 7.81 4.36
N GLY A 17 -2.98 8.82 4.92
CA GLY A 17 -3.04 10.13 4.30
C GLY A 17 -1.62 10.65 4.08
N PHE A 18 -1.42 11.47 3.06
CA PHE A 18 -0.14 12.12 2.82
C PHE A 18 -0.43 13.53 2.31
N SER A 19 0.08 14.51 3.04
CA SER A 19 0.32 15.88 2.61
C SER A 19 1.13 16.56 3.70
N LEU A 20 2.36 16.95 3.38
CA LEU A 20 3.30 17.50 4.35
C LEU A 20 3.51 18.97 4.08
N HIS A 21 3.51 19.81 5.12
CA HIS A 21 3.94 21.20 5.03
C HIS A 21 4.58 21.60 6.37
N LYS A 22 5.47 22.59 6.38
CA LYS A 22 6.13 23.06 7.62
C LYS A 22 5.14 23.67 8.62
N ASP A 23 4.00 24.14 8.12
CA ASP A 23 2.83 24.55 8.89
C ASP A 23 1.71 23.52 8.76
N ALA A 24 1.29 22.94 9.90
CA ALA A 24 0.23 21.94 9.97
C ALA A 24 -1.12 22.44 9.41
N ASN A 25 -1.44 23.73 9.57
CA ASN A 25 -2.70 24.28 9.08
C ASN A 25 -2.72 24.30 7.55
N GLU A 26 -1.59 24.62 6.93
CA GLU A 26 -1.47 24.63 5.47
C GLU A 26 -1.46 23.20 4.91
N ALA A 27 -0.79 22.25 5.59
CA ALA A 27 -0.89 20.82 5.26
C ALA A 27 -2.36 20.36 5.27
N MET A 28 -3.11 20.72 6.31
CA MET A 28 -4.54 20.42 6.42
C MET A 28 -5.34 21.07 5.30
N ARG A 29 -5.16 22.38 5.08
CA ARG A 29 -5.88 23.17 4.07
C ARG A 29 -5.75 22.58 2.67
N ARG A 30 -4.57 22.07 2.30
CA ARG A 30 -4.29 21.53 0.97
C ARG A 30 -4.52 20.03 0.82
N GLY A 31 -4.43 19.26 1.90
CA GLY A 31 -4.50 17.80 1.85
C GLY A 31 -5.86 17.20 2.20
N ILE A 32 -6.63 17.83 3.09
CA ILE A 32 -7.77 17.16 3.74
C ILE A 32 -8.91 16.85 2.77
N ASP A 33 -9.19 17.74 1.81
CA ASP A 33 -10.29 17.57 0.87
C ASP A 33 -10.04 16.38 -0.07
N GLY A 34 -8.80 16.22 -0.56
CA GLY A 34 -8.43 15.06 -1.36
C GLY A 34 -8.58 13.73 -0.61
N PHE A 35 -8.24 13.72 0.68
CA PHE A 35 -8.40 12.56 1.56
C PHE A 35 -9.88 12.24 1.82
N GLN A 36 -10.69 13.26 2.10
CA GLN A 36 -12.14 13.14 2.28
C GLN A 36 -12.83 12.61 1.01
N PHE A 37 -12.46 13.12 -0.16
CA PHE A 37 -12.94 12.60 -1.45
C PHE A 37 -12.58 11.11 -1.62
N PHE A 38 -11.33 10.71 -1.38
CA PHE A 38 -10.94 9.31 -1.50
C PHE A 38 -11.79 8.41 -0.59
N ARG A 39 -11.96 8.81 0.68
CA ARG A 39 -12.76 8.06 1.64
C ARG A 39 -14.21 7.93 1.19
N TYR A 40 -14.80 9.02 0.73
CA TYR A 40 -16.14 9.02 0.14
C TYR A 40 -16.22 8.06 -1.05
N ALA A 41 -15.29 8.15 -2.01
CA ALA A 41 -15.31 7.35 -3.22
C ALA A 41 -15.18 5.84 -2.93
N VAL A 42 -14.28 5.45 -2.02
CA VAL A 42 -14.14 4.05 -1.60
C VAL A 42 -15.41 3.56 -0.90
N ASN A 43 -16.02 4.37 -0.04
CA ASN A 43 -17.28 4.00 0.59
C ASN A 43 -18.40 3.84 -0.44
N ALA A 44 -18.55 4.77 -1.38
CA ALA A 44 -19.57 4.71 -2.43
C ALA A 44 -19.41 3.47 -3.33
N LEU A 45 -18.18 3.05 -3.61
CA LEU A 45 -17.90 1.83 -4.39
C LEU A 45 -18.32 0.54 -3.68
N VAL A 46 -18.44 0.56 -2.35
CA VAL A 46 -18.81 -0.61 -1.53
C VAL A 46 -20.27 -0.57 -1.11
N ALA A 47 -20.76 0.61 -0.71
CA ALA A 47 -22.08 0.79 -0.12
C ALA A 47 -23.18 1.03 -1.16
N ASN A 48 -22.83 1.56 -2.34
CA ASN A 48 -23.79 1.96 -3.35
C ASN A 48 -23.60 1.19 -4.66
N GLU A 49 -24.63 1.13 -5.50
CA GLU A 49 -24.49 0.65 -6.88
C GLU A 49 -23.68 1.66 -7.72
N THR A 50 -22.36 1.49 -7.76
CA THR A 50 -21.51 2.27 -8.65
C THR A 50 -21.41 1.58 -10.02
N ARG A 51 -21.78 2.29 -11.09
CA ARG A 51 -21.74 1.81 -12.47
C ARG A 51 -20.64 2.54 -13.25
N PRO A 52 -19.58 1.84 -13.70
CA PRO A 52 -18.53 2.46 -14.50
C PRO A 52 -19.08 3.22 -15.71
N GLY A 53 -18.65 4.47 -15.89
CA GLY A 53 -19.11 5.33 -16.99
C GLY A 53 -20.55 5.85 -16.87
N ARG A 54 -21.20 5.70 -15.70
CA ARG A 54 -22.55 6.23 -15.42
C ARG A 54 -22.63 6.98 -14.09
N SER A 55 -22.04 6.45 -13.02
CA SER A 55 -22.00 7.12 -11.72
C SER A 55 -21.03 8.31 -11.74
N ASN A 56 -21.35 9.39 -11.00
CA ASN A 56 -20.56 10.61 -10.95
C ASN A 56 -20.13 10.92 -9.51
N LEU A 57 -19.23 10.07 -8.97
CA LEU A 57 -18.73 10.21 -7.60
C LEU A 57 -18.12 11.59 -7.31
N GLY A 58 -17.48 12.21 -8.31
CA GLY A 58 -16.93 13.55 -8.18
C GLY A 58 -17.99 14.62 -7.96
N GLY A 59 -19.05 14.62 -8.79
CA GLY A 59 -20.17 15.55 -8.64
C GLY A 59 -20.95 15.31 -7.35
N GLU A 60 -21.24 14.04 -7.03
CA GLU A 60 -21.93 13.67 -5.80
C GLU A 60 -21.14 14.10 -4.55
N TYR A 61 -19.81 13.96 -4.55
CA TYR A 61 -18.98 14.48 -3.47
C TYR A 61 -19.02 16.01 -3.37
N GLU A 62 -19.01 16.73 -4.49
CA GLU A 62 -19.09 18.20 -4.48
C GLU A 62 -20.43 18.73 -3.93
N GLU A 63 -21.52 17.99 -4.12
CA GLU A 63 -22.83 18.31 -3.52
C GLU A 63 -22.88 18.04 -2.01
N LEU A 64 -22.11 17.05 -1.54
CA LEU A 64 -22.05 16.65 -0.14
C LEU A 64 -21.00 17.41 0.67
N ARG A 65 -19.92 17.87 0.04
CA ARG A 65 -18.77 18.44 0.74
C ARG A 65 -19.14 19.80 1.34
N GLY A 66 -18.82 19.97 2.62
CA GLY A 66 -19.27 21.11 3.41
C GLY A 66 -19.20 20.79 4.90
N PRO A 67 -19.75 21.65 5.77
CA PRO A 67 -19.71 21.46 7.22
C PRO A 67 -20.39 20.18 7.71
N ASP A 68 -21.28 19.61 6.90
CA ASP A 68 -22.03 18.40 7.22
C ASP A 68 -21.24 17.10 6.96
N LEU A 69 -20.09 17.17 6.27
CA LEU A 69 -19.23 16.01 6.07
C LEU A 69 -18.47 15.72 7.38
N PRO A 70 -18.58 14.51 7.96
CA PRO A 70 -17.90 14.20 9.20
C PRO A 70 -16.40 14.45 9.09
N THR A 71 -15.87 15.30 9.98
CA THR A 71 -14.43 15.47 10.09
C THR A 71 -13.86 14.22 10.74
N ILE A 72 -13.21 13.39 9.94
CA ILE A 72 -12.53 12.19 10.40
C ILE A 72 -11.04 12.49 10.32
N GLY A 73 -10.31 12.12 11.37
CA GLY A 73 -8.86 12.31 11.40
C GLY A 73 -8.23 11.76 10.13
N ALA A 74 -7.38 12.56 9.50
CA ALA A 74 -6.56 12.17 8.36
C ALA A 74 -5.13 11.96 8.84
N PRO A 75 -4.84 10.82 9.52
CA PRO A 75 -3.48 10.54 9.97
C PRO A 75 -2.55 10.55 8.75
N GLY A 76 -1.48 11.34 8.85
CA GLY A 76 -0.49 11.52 7.80
C GLY A 76 -0.62 12.82 6.99
N ILE A 77 -1.56 13.70 7.35
CA ILE A 77 -1.58 15.10 6.90
C ILE A 77 -1.10 15.99 8.05
N GLY A 78 0.00 16.71 7.86
CA GLY A 78 0.60 17.52 8.93
C GLY A 78 2.03 17.95 8.64
N THR A 79 2.81 18.16 9.70
CA THR A 79 4.23 18.48 9.59
C THR A 79 5.09 17.23 9.36
N PRO A 80 6.35 17.37 8.90
CA PRO A 80 7.30 16.26 8.88
C PRO A 80 7.49 15.58 10.23
N GLU A 81 7.41 16.34 11.34
CA GLU A 81 7.49 15.81 12.70
C GLU A 81 6.28 14.93 13.02
N ASP A 82 5.06 15.41 12.74
CA ASP A 82 3.82 14.63 12.92
C ASP A 82 3.87 13.32 12.13
N TYR A 83 4.33 13.39 10.88
CA TYR A 83 4.43 12.23 10.01
C TYR A 83 5.49 11.23 10.51
N THR A 84 6.63 11.73 10.97
CA THR A 84 7.68 10.90 11.57
C THR A 84 7.15 10.16 12.81
N ALA A 85 6.39 10.85 13.66
CA ALA A 85 5.77 10.22 14.83
C ALA A 85 4.74 9.14 14.44
N LEU A 86 3.94 9.38 13.39
CA LEU A 86 3.02 8.38 12.84
C LEU A 86 3.75 7.14 12.31
N VAL A 87 4.80 7.33 11.50
CA VAL A 87 5.55 6.20 10.92
C VAL A 87 6.26 5.39 12.01
N LYS A 88 6.76 6.02 13.08
CA LYS A 88 7.31 5.30 14.26
C LYS A 88 6.26 4.43 14.95
N GLN A 89 5.00 4.90 15.02
CA GLN A 89 3.91 4.08 15.57
C GLN A 89 3.61 2.88 14.65
N PHE A 90 3.59 3.09 13.34
CA PHE A 90 3.44 1.99 12.38
C PHE A 90 4.59 0.98 12.45
N GLU A 91 5.84 1.45 12.50
CA GLU A 91 7.01 0.59 12.62
C GLU A 91 6.97 -0.26 13.90
N SER A 92 6.63 0.35 15.04
CA SER A 92 6.52 -0.36 16.32
C SER A 92 5.34 -1.35 16.35
N ALA A 93 4.29 -1.12 15.56
CA ALA A 93 3.20 -2.06 15.35
C ALA A 93 3.54 -3.19 14.33
N GLY A 94 4.73 -3.18 13.72
CA GLY A 94 5.15 -4.20 12.76
C GLY A 94 4.78 -3.92 11.31
N VAL A 95 4.37 -2.70 10.96
CA VAL A 95 4.17 -2.28 9.56
C VAL A 95 5.51 -2.17 8.84
N ASP A 96 5.58 -2.68 7.61
CA ASP A 96 6.79 -2.69 6.79
C ASP A 96 6.74 -1.67 5.66
N GLN A 97 5.53 -1.30 5.24
CA GLN A 97 5.31 -0.43 4.10
C GLN A 97 4.20 0.57 4.40
N VAL A 98 4.46 1.85 4.12
CA VAL A 98 3.45 2.90 4.14
C VAL A 98 3.16 3.30 2.70
N ILE A 99 1.89 3.23 2.33
CA ILE A 99 1.39 3.62 1.01
C ILE A 99 0.77 5.00 1.15
N PHE A 100 1.30 5.98 0.41
CA PHE A 100 0.84 7.36 0.47
C PHE A 100 -0.44 7.56 -0.33
N LEU A 101 -1.47 8.02 0.35
CA LEU A 101 -2.67 8.54 -0.28
C LEU A 101 -2.53 10.05 -0.47
N GLN A 102 -2.03 10.45 -1.64
CA GLN A 102 -1.70 11.84 -1.96
C GLN A 102 -2.42 12.35 -3.21
N GLN A 103 -2.67 11.50 -4.21
CA GLN A 103 -3.45 11.86 -5.40
C GLN A 103 -4.92 11.50 -5.21
N GLY A 104 -5.58 12.23 -4.31
CA GLY A 104 -7.03 12.19 -4.11
C GLY A 104 -7.68 13.50 -4.54
N GLY A 105 -8.81 13.43 -5.23
CA GLY A 105 -9.61 14.61 -5.59
C GLY A 105 -8.86 15.58 -6.51
N LYS A 106 -8.80 16.86 -6.11
CA LYS A 106 -8.22 17.96 -6.89
C LYS A 106 -6.91 18.48 -6.30
N ASN A 107 -6.15 17.63 -5.59
CA ASN A 107 -4.84 18.01 -5.04
C ASN A 107 -3.92 18.54 -6.15
N ARG A 108 -3.30 19.69 -5.92
CA ARG A 108 -2.45 20.34 -6.92
C ARG A 108 -1.14 19.57 -7.06
N HIS A 109 -0.66 19.43 -8.30
CA HIS A 109 0.62 18.79 -8.59
C HIS A 109 1.80 19.38 -7.78
N GLN A 110 1.84 20.71 -7.65
CA GLN A 110 2.90 21.40 -6.91
C GLN A 110 2.93 21.00 -5.43
N ASP A 111 1.76 20.99 -4.77
CA ASP A 111 1.63 20.62 -3.36
C ASP A 111 2.04 19.15 -3.12
N ILE A 112 1.81 18.27 -4.10
CA ILE A 112 2.23 16.87 -4.08
C ILE A 112 3.76 16.76 -4.14
N CYS A 113 4.38 17.45 -5.10
CA CYS A 113 5.84 17.46 -5.25
C CYS A 113 6.52 18.02 -3.99
N GLU A 114 6.04 19.15 -3.48
CA GLU A 114 6.57 19.76 -2.26
C GLU A 114 6.46 18.82 -1.04
N SER A 115 5.34 18.09 -0.91
CA SER A 115 5.17 17.10 0.16
C SER A 115 6.17 15.95 0.04
N LEU A 116 6.45 15.48 -1.18
CA LEU A 116 7.43 14.41 -1.45
C LEU A 116 8.87 14.87 -1.21
N GLU A 117 9.19 16.12 -1.55
CA GLU A 117 10.49 16.74 -1.27
C GLU A 117 10.72 16.84 0.24
N LEU A 118 9.76 17.39 0.99
CA LEU A 118 9.84 17.44 2.46
C LEU A 118 9.95 16.05 3.09
N PHE A 119 9.22 15.07 2.57
CA PHE A 119 9.36 13.69 3.05
C PHE A 119 10.78 13.15 2.82
N GLY A 120 11.34 13.36 1.62
CA GLY A 120 12.69 12.90 1.29
C GLY A 120 13.78 13.57 2.13
N GLU A 121 13.62 14.87 2.43
CA GLU A 121 14.60 15.66 3.17
C GLU A 121 14.48 15.48 4.69
N GLU A 122 13.27 15.47 5.24
CA GLU A 122 13.05 15.60 6.69
C GLU A 122 12.52 14.32 7.34
N VAL A 123 11.86 13.41 6.60
CA VAL A 123 11.23 12.21 7.18
C VAL A 123 12.02 10.93 6.89
N LEU A 124 12.30 10.66 5.62
CA LEU A 124 12.96 9.44 5.16
C LEU A 124 14.32 9.16 5.85
N PRO A 125 15.17 10.16 6.15
CA PRO A 125 16.45 9.92 6.83
C PRO A 125 16.34 9.27 8.20
N HIS A 126 15.18 9.37 8.87
CA HIS A 126 14.95 8.72 10.16
C HIS A 126 14.77 7.20 10.07
N PHE A 127 14.48 6.66 8.89
CA PHE A 127 14.11 5.25 8.71
C PHE A 127 15.02 4.51 7.73
N ALA A 128 15.47 5.18 6.66
CA ALA A 128 16.30 4.57 5.63
C ALA A 128 17.57 3.87 6.16
N PRO A 129 18.33 4.43 7.14
CA PRO A 129 19.57 3.80 7.60
C PRO A 129 19.37 2.44 8.28
N HIS A 130 18.18 2.15 8.82
CA HIS A 130 17.91 0.95 9.62
C HIS A 130 17.01 -0.06 8.89
N ARG A 131 16.42 0.35 7.76
CA ARG A 131 15.44 -0.42 7.00
C ARG A 131 15.91 -1.84 6.70
N ASP A 132 17.10 -1.98 6.13
CA ASP A 132 17.57 -3.27 5.63
C ASP A 132 17.87 -4.25 6.78
N GLN A 133 18.41 -3.74 7.90
CA GLN A 133 18.61 -4.53 9.10
C GLN A 133 17.29 -5.02 9.67
N ARG A 134 16.29 -4.13 9.79
CA ARG A 134 14.94 -4.49 10.28
C ARG A 134 14.29 -5.55 9.40
N VAL A 135 14.41 -5.43 8.07
CA VAL A 135 13.88 -6.44 7.13
C VAL A 135 14.59 -7.78 7.33
N ALA A 136 15.93 -7.78 7.45
CA ALA A 136 16.70 -9.00 7.66
C ALA A 136 16.36 -9.70 8.99
N ASP A 137 16.23 -8.93 10.07
CA ASP A 137 15.88 -9.45 11.40
C ASP A 137 14.49 -10.11 11.37
N LYS A 138 13.50 -9.43 10.78
CA LYS A 138 12.15 -9.96 10.62
C LYS A 138 12.14 -11.20 9.73
N ASP A 139 12.85 -11.19 8.61
CA ASP A 139 12.92 -12.34 7.71
C ASP A 139 13.53 -13.57 8.41
N ALA A 140 14.57 -13.37 9.21
CA ALA A 140 15.19 -14.42 10.01
C ALA A 140 14.24 -14.96 11.10
N GLU A 141 13.53 -14.06 11.80
CA GLU A 141 12.53 -14.43 12.80
C GLU A 141 11.37 -15.24 12.19
N LEU A 142 10.89 -14.82 11.01
CA LEU A 142 9.72 -15.41 10.36
C LEU A 142 10.01 -16.68 9.56
N ALA A 143 11.27 -16.94 9.21
CA ALA A 143 11.70 -18.10 8.42
C ALA A 143 11.10 -19.44 8.88
N PRO A 144 11.22 -19.87 10.16
CA PRO A 144 10.66 -21.15 10.61
C PRO A 144 9.13 -21.21 10.50
N PHE A 145 8.43 -20.09 10.71
CA PHE A 145 6.97 -20.04 10.60
C PHE A 145 6.50 -20.11 9.15
N ILE A 146 7.25 -19.48 8.24
CA ILE A 146 7.01 -19.54 6.79
C ILE A 146 7.24 -20.96 6.28
N GLU A 147 8.31 -21.64 6.70
CA GLU A 147 8.57 -23.04 6.34
C GLU A 147 7.41 -23.94 6.78
N ALA A 148 7.01 -23.86 8.05
CA ALA A 148 5.88 -24.64 8.57
C ALA A 148 4.57 -24.33 7.82
N ALA A 149 4.32 -23.07 7.43
CA ALA A 149 3.16 -22.70 6.63
C ALA A 149 3.17 -23.32 5.23
N LEU A 150 4.34 -23.37 4.58
CA LEU A 150 4.49 -23.95 3.26
C LEU A 150 4.38 -25.49 3.28
N GLU A 151 4.81 -26.16 4.34
CA GLU A 151 4.62 -27.61 4.50
C GLU A 151 3.14 -27.99 4.59
N ARG A 152 2.32 -27.15 5.22
CA ARG A 152 0.85 -27.35 5.29
C ARG A 152 0.14 -27.09 3.96
N LYS A 153 0.80 -26.48 2.98
CA LYS A 153 0.18 -26.09 1.72
C LYS A 153 -0.22 -27.33 0.92
N GLN A 154 -1.51 -27.49 0.65
CA GLN A 154 -1.98 -28.45 -0.33
C GLN A 154 -1.65 -27.95 -1.75
N TRP A 155 -0.96 -28.79 -2.53
CA TRP A 155 -0.57 -28.46 -3.89
C TRP A 155 -1.62 -28.97 -4.86
N MET A 156 -2.07 -28.10 -5.77
CA MET A 156 -2.91 -28.55 -6.88
C MET A 156 -2.11 -29.56 -7.70
N ALA A 157 -2.73 -30.71 -7.99
CA ALA A 157 -2.15 -31.67 -8.91
C ALA A 157 -1.90 -30.98 -10.26
N PRO A 158 -0.76 -31.23 -10.93
CA PRO A 158 -0.52 -30.68 -12.25
C PRO A 158 -1.67 -31.07 -13.19
N SER A 159 -2.19 -30.08 -13.92
CA SER A 159 -3.18 -30.33 -14.97
C SER A 159 -2.64 -31.36 -15.97
N LEU A 160 -3.54 -32.11 -16.64
CA LEU A 160 -3.15 -33.07 -17.68
C LEU A 160 -2.26 -32.42 -18.76
N MET A 161 -2.48 -31.15 -19.07
CA MET A 161 -1.69 -30.38 -20.04
C MET A 161 -0.24 -30.17 -19.58
N THR A 162 -0.03 -29.92 -18.29
CA THR A 162 1.30 -29.81 -17.67
C THR A 162 2.05 -31.15 -17.68
N LYS A 163 1.35 -32.26 -17.42
CA LYS A 163 1.94 -33.62 -17.49
C LYS A 163 2.38 -33.99 -18.90
N PHE A 164 1.61 -33.61 -19.92
CA PHE A 164 1.92 -33.88 -21.33
C PHE A 164 3.17 -33.13 -21.81
N LEU A 165 3.32 -31.87 -21.40
CA LEU A 165 4.48 -31.02 -21.74
C LEU A 165 5.78 -31.50 -21.08
N LEU A 166 5.75 -31.82 -19.77
CA LEU A 166 6.93 -32.40 -19.09
C LEU A 166 7.35 -33.74 -19.69
N SER A 167 6.38 -34.59 -20.06
CA SER A 167 6.64 -35.90 -20.68
C SER A 167 7.24 -35.81 -22.08
N ARG A 168 6.97 -34.74 -22.84
CA ARG A 168 7.64 -34.50 -24.14
C ARG A 168 9.07 -33.98 -23.99
N HIS A 169 9.34 -33.16 -22.97
CA HIS A 169 10.69 -32.67 -22.72
C HIS A 169 11.66 -33.80 -22.33
N LEU A 170 11.22 -34.69 -21.42
CA LEU A 170 12.01 -35.85 -20.99
C LEU A 170 12.25 -36.91 -22.09
N ARG A 171 11.39 -36.97 -23.13
CA ARG A 171 11.56 -37.90 -24.26
C ARG A 171 12.52 -37.39 -25.34
N HIS A 172 12.81 -36.09 -25.39
CA HIS A 172 13.77 -35.55 -26.35
C HIS A 172 15.23 -35.71 -25.90
N GLU A 173 15.48 -35.84 -24.59
CA GLU A 173 16.84 -36.09 -24.06
C GLU A 173 17.27 -37.56 -24.20
N SER A 174 16.34 -38.51 -24.36
CA SER A 174 16.67 -39.95 -24.48
C SER A 174 16.96 -40.43 -25.91
N LEU A 175 16.99 -39.54 -26.90
CA LEU A 175 17.18 -39.87 -28.33
C LEU A 175 18.46 -39.24 -28.92
N SER A 176 19.35 -38.71 -28.07
CA SER A 176 20.65 -38.17 -28.49
C SER A 176 21.81 -38.97 -27.87
N THR A 177 21.93 -40.23 -28.29
CA THR A 177 23.15 -41.06 -28.24
C THR A 177 23.19 -41.87 -29.52
#